data_AF-A0A183NJQ8-F1
#
_entry.id   AF-A0A183NJQ8-F1
#
_cell.length_a   1.000
_cell.length_b   1.000
_cell.length_c   1.000
_cell.angle_alpha   90.00
_cell.angle_beta   90.00
_cell.angle_gamma   90.00
#
_symmetry.space_group_name_H-M   'P 1'
#
loop_
_entity.id
_entity.type
_entity.pdbx_description
1 polymer ?
#
loop_
_entity_poly.entity_id
_entity_poly.type
_entity_poly.pdbx_seq_one_letter_code
_entity_poly.pdbx_strand_id
1 'polypeptide(L)'
;MYLSHAEEFEKIGNYKEAERLYLTVKQTDRAISMYKNTRQYREMLRLVKQFNADLLNQTYLHLAEQFQSEGNFKQAEQYYLEAKDWKSAVSMYRTIDRWEDAYRVASSCTEQPELRKQVAYLWAKHLGGESAVRLLTRLRLIENAIDYATEHCAFDFAFELAQSGSCTERLPEVHNKYAMFLEDEGKFTEAEEQFIKHSDKTNKFAMASSRLRDWDSAARVASEHDPDSINDVLLGQARLAFGEKEFAQAEALLLRAQRPDMAVRVYREAGMWEEAIRVAETYLPNRAEELKVSVY
;
A
#
# COMPACT_ATOMS: atom_id res chain seq x y z
N MET A 1 -20.91 -35.13 48.90
CA MET A 1 -22.36 -34.89 49.07
C MET A 1 -22.89 -33.92 48.03
N TYR A 2 -22.58 -32.62 48.06
CA TYR A 2 -23.17 -31.67 47.09
C TYR A 2 -22.76 -31.89 45.62
N LEU A 3 -21.53 -32.35 45.35
CA LEU A 3 -21.09 -32.66 43.98
C LEU A 3 -21.79 -33.86 43.36
N SER A 4 -21.98 -34.94 44.13
CA SER A 4 -22.69 -36.12 43.64
C SER A 4 -24.16 -35.81 43.36
N HIS A 5 -24.80 -34.97 44.20
CA HIS A 5 -26.16 -34.50 43.94
C HIS A 5 -26.23 -33.58 42.71
N ALA A 6 -25.23 -32.72 42.48
CA ALA A 6 -25.16 -31.87 41.29
C ALA A 6 -25.04 -32.70 40.00
N GLU A 7 -24.19 -33.75 40.01
CA GLU A 7 -24.05 -34.69 38.89
C GLU A 7 -25.33 -35.51 38.64
N GLU A 8 -26.08 -35.85 39.69
CA GLU A 8 -27.40 -36.48 39.55
C GLU A 8 -28.42 -35.53 38.89
N PHE A 9 -28.48 -34.26 39.33
CA PHE A 9 -29.36 -33.26 38.71
C PHE A 9 -28.98 -32.95 37.26
N GLU A 10 -27.68 -32.99 36.93
CA GLU A 10 -27.18 -32.87 35.56
C GLU A 10 -27.70 -34.03 34.69
N LYS A 11 -27.66 -35.27 35.17
CA LYS A 11 -28.21 -36.44 34.46
C LYS A 11 -29.73 -36.39 34.28
N ILE A 12 -30.44 -35.84 35.25
CA ILE A 12 -31.90 -35.65 35.19
C ILE A 12 -32.28 -34.49 34.23
N GLY A 13 -31.32 -33.66 33.84
CA GLY A 13 -31.53 -32.49 32.98
C GLY A 13 -32.01 -31.24 33.74
N ASN A 14 -31.96 -31.26 35.08
CA ASN A 14 -32.29 -30.10 35.91
C ASN A 14 -31.06 -29.21 36.13
N TYR A 15 -30.62 -28.57 35.05
CA TYR A 15 -29.37 -27.80 35.02
C TYR A 15 -29.36 -26.59 35.96
N LYS A 16 -30.52 -26.01 36.29
CA LYS A 16 -30.60 -24.84 37.20
C LYS A 16 -30.26 -25.20 38.64
N GLU A 17 -30.75 -26.34 39.12
CA GLU A 17 -30.42 -26.81 40.47
C GLU A 17 -28.99 -27.36 40.51
N ALA A 18 -28.53 -28.02 39.44
CA ALA A 18 -27.13 -28.43 39.29
C ALA A 18 -26.18 -27.22 39.33
N GLU A 19 -26.49 -26.14 38.59
CA GLU A 19 -25.73 -24.88 38.62
C GLU A 19 -25.66 -24.32 40.04
N ARG A 20 -26.79 -24.19 40.74
CA ARG A 20 -26.80 -23.69 42.13
C ARG A 20 -25.89 -24.50 43.03
N LEU A 21 -25.94 -25.82 42.94
CA LEU A 21 -25.08 -26.71 43.73
C LEU A 21 -23.60 -26.52 43.36
N TYR A 22 -23.25 -26.48 42.07
CA TYR A 22 -21.88 -26.22 41.64
C TYR A 22 -21.34 -24.85 42.11
N LEU A 23 -22.18 -23.81 42.08
CA LEU A 23 -21.84 -22.48 42.58
C LEU A 23 -21.67 -22.46 44.11
N THR A 24 -22.50 -23.17 44.87
CA THR A 24 -22.35 -23.25 46.34
C THR A 24 -21.02 -23.89 46.76
N VAL A 25 -20.53 -24.85 45.96
CA VAL A 25 -19.24 -25.52 46.17
C VAL A 25 -18.07 -24.74 45.54
N LYS A 26 -18.33 -23.55 44.96
CA LYS A 26 -17.36 -22.71 44.24
C LYS A 26 -16.67 -23.42 43.07
N GLN A 27 -17.32 -24.42 42.47
CA GLN A 27 -16.82 -25.12 41.28
C GLN A 27 -17.48 -24.54 40.02
N THR A 28 -17.16 -23.28 39.72
CA THR A 28 -17.69 -22.54 38.57
C THR A 28 -17.33 -23.20 37.24
N ASP A 29 -16.12 -23.76 37.13
CA ASP A 29 -15.64 -24.40 35.91
C ASP A 29 -16.46 -25.65 35.54
N ARG A 30 -16.97 -26.38 36.52
CA ARG A 30 -17.87 -27.52 36.28
C ARG A 30 -19.23 -27.06 35.78
N ALA A 31 -19.79 -26.00 36.34
CA ALA A 31 -21.04 -25.42 35.86
C ALA A 31 -20.91 -24.90 34.41
N ILE A 32 -19.79 -24.24 34.08
CA ILE A 32 -19.49 -23.78 32.72
C ILE A 32 -19.34 -24.97 31.77
N SER A 33 -18.64 -26.02 32.18
CA SER A 33 -18.44 -27.24 31.38
C SER A 33 -19.75 -27.98 31.12
N MET A 34 -20.63 -28.07 32.12
CA MET A 34 -21.98 -28.63 31.98
C MET A 34 -22.79 -27.88 30.91
N TYR A 35 -22.83 -26.55 30.98
CA TYR A 35 -23.56 -25.75 29.99
C TYR A 35 -22.92 -25.81 28.59
N LYS A 36 -21.59 -25.95 28.50
CA LYS A 36 -20.89 -26.18 27.24
C LYS A 36 -21.29 -27.52 26.62
N ASN A 37 -21.26 -28.61 27.40
CA ASN A 37 -21.60 -29.96 26.93
C ASN A 37 -23.07 -30.09 26.48
N THR A 38 -23.96 -29.32 27.10
CA THR A 38 -25.39 -29.29 26.76
C THR A 38 -25.74 -28.28 25.67
N ARG A 39 -24.74 -27.61 25.06
CA ARG A 39 -24.89 -26.56 24.04
C ARG A 39 -25.73 -25.35 24.50
N GLN A 40 -25.85 -25.10 25.81
CA GLN A 40 -26.55 -23.96 26.38
C GLN A 40 -25.60 -22.76 26.54
N TYR A 41 -25.10 -22.26 25.42
CA TYR A 41 -24.04 -21.24 25.39
C TYR A 41 -24.43 -19.90 26.04
N ARG A 42 -25.72 -19.54 26.03
CA ARG A 42 -26.20 -18.30 26.66
C ARG A 42 -25.97 -18.30 28.18
N GLU A 43 -26.29 -19.41 28.85
CA GLU A 43 -26.09 -19.55 30.30
C GLU A 43 -24.61 -19.75 30.64
N MET A 44 -23.87 -20.48 29.79
CA MET A 44 -22.42 -20.59 29.89
C MET A 44 -21.76 -19.20 29.88
N LEU A 45 -22.08 -18.36 28.89
CA LEU A 45 -21.52 -17.02 28.75
C LEU A 45 -21.92 -16.09 29.91
N ARG A 46 -23.13 -16.26 30.47
CA ARG A 46 -23.54 -15.55 31.69
C ARG A 46 -22.61 -15.87 32.85
N LEU A 47 -22.30 -17.15 33.07
CA LEU A 47 -21.38 -17.57 34.13
C LEU A 47 -19.95 -17.11 33.87
N VAL A 48 -19.45 -17.24 32.64
CA VAL A 48 -18.11 -16.76 32.26
C VAL A 48 -18.01 -15.25 32.50
N LYS A 49 -19.01 -14.46 32.11
CA LYS A 49 -19.02 -13.01 32.34
C LYS A 49 -19.03 -12.63 33.83
N GLN A 50 -19.69 -13.42 34.67
CA GLN A 50 -19.79 -13.16 36.11
C GLN A 50 -18.54 -13.55 36.89
N PHE A 51 -17.94 -14.69 36.56
CA PHE A 51 -16.86 -15.29 37.35
C PHE A 51 -15.48 -15.16 36.69
N ASN A 52 -15.42 -15.16 35.36
CA ASN A 52 -14.19 -15.21 34.55
C ASN A 52 -14.23 -14.16 33.43
N ALA A 53 -14.41 -12.88 33.77
CA ALA A 53 -14.57 -11.80 32.80
C ALA A 53 -13.39 -11.70 31.82
N ASP A 54 -12.18 -12.01 32.26
CA ASP A 54 -10.96 -11.97 31.44
C ASP A 54 -10.96 -13.03 30.32
N LEU A 55 -11.59 -14.19 30.55
CA LEU A 55 -11.69 -15.27 29.57
C LEU A 55 -12.88 -15.12 28.62
N LEU A 56 -13.74 -14.12 28.83
CA LEU A 56 -14.98 -13.97 28.07
C LEU A 56 -14.70 -13.79 26.57
N ASN A 57 -13.74 -12.93 26.21
CA ASN A 57 -13.36 -12.71 24.81
C ASN A 57 -12.81 -13.98 24.14
N GLN A 58 -11.94 -14.72 24.84
CA GLN A 58 -11.41 -16.00 24.34
C GLN A 58 -12.52 -17.04 24.16
N THR A 59 -13.48 -17.07 25.09
CA THR A 59 -14.65 -17.95 25.02
C THR A 59 -15.51 -17.63 23.80
N TYR A 60 -15.75 -16.35 23.51
CA TYR A 60 -16.46 -15.93 22.30
C TYR A 60 -15.77 -16.38 21.02
N LEU A 61 -14.44 -16.20 20.92
CA LEU A 61 -13.67 -16.63 19.76
C LEU A 61 -13.77 -18.15 19.55
N HIS A 62 -13.57 -18.96 20.59
CA HIS A 62 -13.69 -20.41 20.48
C HIS A 62 -15.09 -20.88 20.09
N LEU A 63 -16.14 -20.23 20.62
CA LEU A 63 -17.52 -20.52 20.19
C LEU A 63 -17.72 -20.14 18.73
N ALA A 64 -17.20 -19.00 18.29
CA ALA A 64 -17.31 -18.56 16.91
C ALA A 64 -16.62 -19.54 15.93
N GLU A 65 -15.41 -20.00 16.25
CA GLU A 65 -14.67 -21.03 15.49
C GLU A 65 -15.46 -22.35 15.43
N GLN A 66 -16.03 -22.77 16.56
CA GLN A 66 -16.85 -23.99 16.60
C GLN A 66 -18.07 -23.84 15.69
N PHE A 67 -18.83 -22.75 15.79
CA PHE A 67 -20.00 -22.51 14.94
C PHE A 67 -19.63 -22.35 13.47
N GLN A 68 -18.47 -21.78 13.16
CA GLN A 68 -17.93 -21.71 11.80
C GLN A 68 -17.68 -23.12 11.25
N SER A 69 -17.08 -24.02 12.03
CA SER A 69 -16.86 -25.42 11.63
C SER A 69 -18.15 -26.21 11.46
N GLU A 70 -19.19 -25.89 12.24
CA GLU A 70 -20.53 -26.46 12.12
C GLU A 70 -21.33 -25.86 10.93
N GLY A 71 -20.80 -24.83 10.27
CA GLY A 71 -21.43 -24.13 9.14
C GLY A 71 -22.48 -23.09 9.54
N ASN A 72 -22.63 -22.79 10.83
CA ASN A 72 -23.57 -21.79 11.32
C ASN A 72 -22.95 -20.39 11.38
N PHE A 73 -22.74 -19.82 10.20
CA PHE A 73 -22.00 -18.56 10.04
C PHE A 73 -22.67 -17.35 10.69
N LYS A 74 -24.00 -17.33 10.80
CA LYS A 74 -24.72 -16.22 11.46
C LYS A 74 -24.44 -16.16 12.96
N GLN A 75 -24.41 -17.32 13.63
CA GLN A 75 -24.06 -17.36 15.05
C GLN A 75 -22.56 -17.11 15.25
N ALA A 76 -21.71 -17.62 14.37
CA ALA A 76 -20.28 -17.31 14.39
C ALA A 76 -20.02 -15.80 14.24
N GLU A 77 -20.69 -15.12 13.31
CA GLU A 77 -20.63 -13.65 13.16
C GLU A 77 -20.99 -12.94 14.45
N GLN A 78 -22.10 -13.31 15.10
CA GLN A 78 -22.53 -12.70 16.37
C GLN A 78 -21.44 -12.80 17.44
N TYR A 79 -20.86 -13.97 17.64
CA TYR A 79 -19.81 -14.17 18.64
C TYR A 79 -18.49 -13.47 18.28
N TYR A 80 -18.11 -13.43 17.00
CA TYR A 80 -16.94 -12.64 16.57
C TYR A 80 -17.14 -11.14 16.82
N LEU A 81 -18.34 -10.61 16.57
CA LEU A 81 -18.67 -9.22 16.85
C LEU A 81 -18.68 -8.91 18.35
N GLU A 82 -19.20 -9.83 19.19
CA GLU A 82 -19.16 -9.70 20.65
C GLU A 82 -17.72 -9.72 21.18
N ALA A 83 -16.83 -10.51 20.56
CA ALA A 83 -15.39 -10.50 20.83
C ALA A 83 -14.65 -9.27 20.29
N LYS A 84 -15.34 -8.38 19.54
CA LYS A 84 -14.76 -7.25 18.79
C LYS A 84 -13.70 -7.67 17.76
N ASP A 85 -13.76 -8.91 17.27
CA ASP A 85 -12.88 -9.43 16.23
C ASP A 85 -13.61 -9.52 14.89
N TRP A 86 -13.82 -8.35 14.30
CA TRP A 86 -14.43 -8.20 12.98
C TRP A 86 -13.57 -8.82 11.87
N LYS A 87 -12.24 -8.87 12.04
CA LYS A 87 -11.32 -9.41 11.03
C LYS A 87 -11.57 -10.90 10.84
N SER A 88 -11.76 -11.63 11.92
CA SER A 88 -12.11 -13.05 11.87
C SER A 88 -13.49 -13.29 11.24
N ALA A 89 -14.50 -12.45 11.55
CA ALA A 89 -15.81 -12.53 10.91
C ALA A 89 -15.75 -12.28 9.38
N VAL A 90 -15.00 -11.26 8.95
CA VAL A 90 -14.80 -10.94 7.52
C VAL A 90 -14.03 -12.07 6.84
N SER A 91 -12.96 -12.59 7.46
CA SER A 91 -12.17 -13.69 6.92
C SER A 91 -13.00 -14.96 6.76
N MET A 92 -13.86 -15.29 7.73
CA MET A 92 -14.81 -16.39 7.64
C MET A 92 -15.69 -16.24 6.39
N TYR A 93 -16.37 -15.11 6.20
CA TYR A 93 -17.23 -14.92 5.04
C TYR A 93 -16.48 -14.93 3.71
N ARG A 94 -15.24 -14.44 3.71
CA ARG A 94 -14.34 -14.54 2.54
C ARG A 94 -14.02 -15.99 2.18
N THR A 95 -13.76 -16.86 3.15
CA THR A 95 -13.46 -18.28 2.87
C THR A 95 -14.65 -19.07 2.28
N ILE A 96 -15.85 -18.53 2.38
CA ILE A 96 -17.10 -19.16 1.89
C ILE A 96 -17.64 -18.39 0.67
N ASP A 97 -16.85 -17.48 0.09
CA ASP A 97 -17.23 -16.61 -1.04
C ASP A 97 -18.50 -15.76 -0.80
N ARG A 98 -18.89 -15.52 0.46
CA ARG A 98 -20.03 -14.66 0.82
C ARG A 98 -19.59 -13.21 1.02
N TRP A 99 -19.10 -12.61 -0.05
CA TRP A 99 -18.51 -11.28 -0.04
C TRP A 99 -19.48 -10.14 0.35
N GLU A 100 -20.77 -10.27 0.03
CA GLU A 100 -21.80 -9.30 0.44
C GLU A 100 -21.91 -9.21 1.97
N ASP A 101 -21.89 -10.36 2.64
CA ASP A 101 -21.94 -10.44 4.11
C ASP A 101 -20.63 -9.92 4.72
N ALA A 102 -19.48 -10.28 4.13
CA ALA A 102 -18.19 -9.74 4.55
C ALA A 102 -18.16 -8.20 4.47
N TYR A 103 -18.67 -7.64 3.37
CA TYR A 103 -18.73 -6.19 3.18
C TYR A 103 -19.74 -5.51 4.12
N ARG A 104 -20.88 -6.16 4.42
CA ARG A 104 -21.84 -5.69 5.43
C ARG A 104 -21.18 -5.58 6.79
N VAL A 105 -20.50 -6.64 7.24
CA VAL A 105 -19.78 -6.68 8.53
C VAL A 105 -18.70 -5.59 8.58
N ALA A 106 -17.92 -5.43 7.51
CA ALA A 106 -16.92 -4.37 7.44
C ALA A 106 -17.56 -2.97 7.47
N SER A 107 -18.75 -2.80 6.90
CA SER A 107 -19.47 -1.52 6.88
C SER A 107 -20.14 -1.16 8.20
N SER A 108 -20.53 -2.15 9.02
CA SER A 108 -21.07 -1.89 10.37
C SER A 108 -19.97 -1.48 11.36
N CYS A 109 -18.71 -1.79 11.05
CA CYS A 109 -17.55 -1.40 11.83
C CYS A 109 -17.20 0.09 11.59
N THR A 110 -17.86 0.99 12.31
CA THR A 110 -17.61 2.44 12.23
C THR A 110 -16.23 2.85 12.75
N GLU A 111 -15.61 2.02 13.59
CA GLU A 111 -14.28 2.27 14.17
C GLU A 111 -13.15 2.23 13.13
N GLN A 112 -13.32 1.49 12.02
CA GLN A 112 -12.27 1.29 11.01
C GLN A 112 -12.82 1.41 9.58
N PRO A 113 -12.96 2.64 9.05
CA PRO A 113 -13.50 2.86 7.70
C PRO A 113 -12.61 2.26 6.60
N GLU A 114 -11.31 2.10 6.84
CA GLU A 114 -10.37 1.49 5.90
C GLU A 114 -10.66 0.00 5.66
N LEU A 115 -11.21 -0.72 6.64
CA LEU A 115 -11.55 -2.13 6.50
C LEU A 115 -12.59 -2.34 5.40
N ARG A 116 -13.59 -1.46 5.33
CA ARG A 116 -14.61 -1.48 4.28
C ARG A 116 -14.00 -1.33 2.89
N LYS A 117 -13.06 -0.39 2.72
CA LYS A 117 -12.34 -0.18 1.45
C LYS A 117 -11.51 -1.40 1.08
N GLN A 118 -10.80 -1.97 2.05
CA GLN A 118 -9.99 -3.18 1.85
C GLN A 118 -10.84 -4.40 1.44
N VAL A 119 -11.98 -4.62 2.09
CA VAL A 119 -12.90 -5.72 1.74
C VAL A 119 -13.51 -5.51 0.35
N ALA A 120 -13.89 -4.27 0.00
CA ALA A 120 -14.36 -3.96 -1.35
C ALA A 120 -13.30 -4.23 -2.42
N TYR A 121 -12.04 -3.84 -2.17
CA TYR A 121 -10.93 -4.14 -3.08
C TYR A 121 -10.74 -5.66 -3.25
N LEU A 122 -10.70 -6.42 -2.14
CA LEU A 122 -10.52 -7.87 -2.19
C LEU A 122 -11.67 -8.56 -2.92
N TRP A 123 -12.91 -8.09 -2.72
CA TRP A 123 -14.08 -8.59 -3.42
C TRP A 123 -13.98 -8.30 -4.92
N ALA A 124 -13.59 -7.07 -5.29
CA ALA A 124 -13.38 -6.70 -6.68
C ALA A 124 -12.27 -7.54 -7.33
N LYS A 125 -11.15 -7.77 -6.64
CA LYS A 125 -10.04 -8.62 -7.11
C LYS A 125 -10.47 -10.07 -7.33
N HIS A 126 -11.34 -10.61 -6.48
CA HIS A 126 -11.88 -11.96 -6.63
C HIS A 126 -12.82 -12.09 -7.84
N LEU A 127 -13.62 -11.05 -8.14
CA LEU A 127 -14.47 -11.03 -9.34
C LEU A 127 -13.67 -10.82 -10.62
N GLY A 128 -12.73 -9.86 -10.62
CA GLY A 128 -12.01 -9.40 -11.82
C GLY A 128 -12.91 -8.77 -12.89
N GLY A 129 -12.30 -8.29 -13.98
CA GLY A 129 -13.06 -7.89 -15.16
C GLY A 129 -13.89 -6.62 -14.99
N GLU A 130 -14.84 -6.47 -15.91
CA GLU A 130 -15.90 -5.46 -15.82
C GLU A 130 -16.77 -5.62 -14.56
N SER A 131 -16.86 -6.84 -14.01
CA SER A 131 -17.66 -7.12 -12.81
C SER A 131 -17.08 -6.43 -11.58
N ALA A 132 -15.75 -6.46 -11.42
CA ALA A 132 -15.03 -5.72 -10.39
C ALA A 132 -15.30 -4.23 -10.47
N VAL A 133 -15.29 -3.68 -11.70
CA VAL A 133 -15.47 -2.26 -11.98
C VAL A 133 -16.89 -1.82 -11.68
N ARG A 134 -17.89 -2.56 -12.18
CA ARG A 134 -19.32 -2.28 -11.89
C ARG A 134 -19.59 -2.29 -10.39
N LEU A 135 -18.98 -3.24 -9.65
CA LEU A 135 -19.09 -3.31 -8.21
C LEU A 135 -18.49 -2.06 -7.54
N LEU A 136 -17.24 -1.72 -7.85
CA LEU A 136 -16.54 -0.58 -7.26
C LEU A 136 -17.18 0.76 -7.60
N THR A 137 -17.67 0.93 -8.83
CA THR A 137 -18.43 2.11 -9.27
C THR A 137 -19.74 2.23 -8.51
N ARG A 138 -20.48 1.13 -8.33
CA ARG A 138 -21.71 1.12 -7.50
C ARG A 138 -21.42 1.49 -6.05
N LEU A 139 -20.28 1.06 -5.51
CA LEU A 139 -19.85 1.38 -4.15
C LEU A 139 -19.19 2.76 -4.02
N ARG A 140 -18.89 3.45 -5.14
CA ARG A 140 -18.11 4.70 -5.20
C ARG A 140 -16.73 4.58 -4.55
N LEU A 141 -16.06 3.44 -4.75
CA LEU A 141 -14.75 3.12 -4.17
C LEU A 141 -13.68 2.80 -5.23
N ILE A 142 -13.91 3.18 -6.49
CA ILE A 142 -13.01 2.82 -7.59
C ILE A 142 -11.64 3.49 -7.47
N GLU A 143 -11.59 4.76 -7.09
CA GLU A 143 -10.33 5.49 -6.87
C GLU A 143 -9.52 4.87 -5.73
N ASN A 144 -10.17 4.59 -4.59
CA ASN A 144 -9.52 3.92 -3.45
C ASN A 144 -9.01 2.52 -3.82
N ALA A 145 -9.72 1.79 -4.69
CA ALA A 145 -9.28 0.49 -5.15
C ALA A 145 -8.06 0.59 -6.09
N ILE A 146 -7.98 1.62 -6.93
CA ILE A 146 -6.80 1.91 -7.75
C ILE A 146 -5.61 2.23 -6.84
N ASP A 147 -5.79 3.11 -5.86
CA ASP A 147 -4.73 3.47 -4.92
C ASP A 147 -4.20 2.23 -4.18
N TYR A 148 -5.11 1.43 -3.62
CA TYR A 148 -4.78 0.18 -2.94
C TYR A 148 -4.08 -0.82 -3.88
N ALA A 149 -4.54 -0.95 -5.13
CA ALA A 149 -3.89 -1.80 -6.13
C ALA A 149 -2.44 -1.35 -6.40
N THR A 150 -2.22 -0.04 -6.54
CA THR A 150 -0.89 0.51 -6.82
C THR A 150 0.06 0.39 -5.63
N GLU A 151 -0.44 0.53 -4.39
CA GLU A 151 0.37 0.36 -3.17
C GLU A 151 0.79 -1.10 -2.96
N HIS A 152 -0.06 -2.05 -3.36
CA HIS A 152 0.22 -3.48 -3.29
C HIS A 152 0.87 -4.06 -4.56
N CYS A 153 1.38 -3.21 -5.45
CA CYS A 153 2.05 -3.59 -6.70
C CYS A 153 1.20 -4.49 -7.64
N ALA A 154 -0.13 -4.43 -7.52
CA ALA A 154 -1.06 -5.14 -8.38
C ALA A 154 -1.41 -4.29 -9.61
N PHE A 155 -0.40 -3.95 -10.41
CA PHE A 155 -0.52 -2.96 -11.48
C PHE A 155 -1.45 -3.38 -12.62
N ASP A 156 -1.48 -4.66 -12.99
CA ASP A 156 -2.40 -5.19 -14.01
C ASP A 156 -3.86 -4.88 -13.66
N PHE A 157 -4.24 -5.14 -12.41
CA PHE A 157 -5.57 -4.85 -11.90
C PHE A 157 -5.81 -3.35 -11.77
N ALA A 158 -4.79 -2.56 -11.39
CA ALA A 158 -4.89 -1.11 -11.36
C ALA A 158 -5.16 -0.51 -12.75
N PHE A 159 -4.49 -1.01 -13.79
CA PHE A 159 -4.74 -0.62 -15.18
C PHE A 159 -6.12 -1.02 -15.65
N GLU A 160 -6.53 -2.26 -15.37
CA GLU A 160 -7.86 -2.76 -15.69
C GLU A 160 -8.94 -1.84 -15.08
N LEU A 161 -8.84 -1.52 -13.79
CA LEU A 161 -9.76 -0.62 -13.11
C LEU A 161 -9.76 0.78 -13.68
N ALA A 162 -8.58 1.36 -13.99
CA ALA A 162 -8.48 2.72 -14.50
C ALA A 162 -9.02 2.84 -15.94
N GLN A 163 -8.77 1.85 -16.80
CA GLN A 163 -9.24 1.84 -18.20
C GLN A 163 -10.74 1.58 -18.28
N SER A 164 -11.22 0.53 -17.64
CA SER A 164 -12.63 0.11 -17.74
C SER A 164 -13.56 0.91 -16.81
N GLY A 165 -13.02 1.49 -15.74
CA GLY A 165 -13.74 2.36 -14.81
C GLY A 165 -14.05 3.75 -15.33
N SER A 166 -13.65 4.08 -16.56
CA SER A 166 -13.69 5.45 -17.11
C SER A 166 -12.90 6.47 -16.26
N CYS A 167 -11.97 6.01 -15.42
CA CYS A 167 -11.04 6.83 -14.64
C CYS A 167 -9.72 7.00 -15.41
N THR A 168 -9.82 7.36 -16.69
CA THR A 168 -8.65 7.53 -17.57
C THR A 168 -7.71 8.64 -17.09
N GLU A 169 -8.24 9.61 -16.34
CA GLU A 169 -7.47 10.67 -15.67
C GLU A 169 -6.47 10.14 -14.64
N ARG A 170 -6.72 8.95 -14.05
CA ARG A 170 -5.83 8.32 -13.06
C ARG A 170 -4.73 7.46 -13.70
N LEU A 171 -4.85 7.10 -14.98
CA LEU A 171 -3.85 6.28 -15.69
C LEU A 171 -2.42 6.83 -15.59
N PRO A 172 -2.17 8.15 -15.74
CA PRO A 172 -0.82 8.71 -15.62
C PRO A 172 -0.19 8.51 -14.23
N GLU A 173 -1.00 8.34 -13.18
CA GLU A 173 -0.50 8.04 -11.84
C GLU A 173 -0.16 6.56 -11.68
N VAL A 174 -0.99 5.66 -12.22
CA VAL A 174 -0.74 4.21 -12.22
C VAL A 174 0.51 3.88 -13.03
N HIS A 175 0.66 4.41 -14.24
CA HIS A 175 1.86 4.24 -15.07
C HIS A 175 3.11 4.73 -14.36
N ASN A 176 3.05 5.87 -13.69
CA ASN A 176 4.19 6.40 -12.94
C ASN A 176 4.59 5.52 -11.76
N LYS A 177 3.62 5.06 -10.95
CA LYS A 177 3.92 4.14 -9.85
C LYS A 177 4.47 2.81 -10.36
N TYR A 178 3.97 2.32 -11.51
CA TYR A 178 4.47 1.10 -12.13
C TYR A 178 5.89 1.27 -12.67
N ALA A 179 6.18 2.39 -13.33
CA ALA A 179 7.50 2.68 -13.83
C ALA A 179 8.54 2.84 -12.71
N MET A 180 8.18 3.51 -11.61
CA MET A 180 9.03 3.57 -10.40
C MET A 180 9.29 2.17 -9.80
N PHE A 181 8.28 1.30 -9.77
CA PHE A 181 8.47 -0.08 -9.33
C PHE A 181 9.42 -0.87 -10.26
N LEU A 182 9.31 -0.70 -11.58
CA LEU A 182 10.21 -1.32 -12.55
C LEU A 182 11.65 -0.79 -12.46
N GLU A 183 11.83 0.50 -12.15
CA GLU A 183 13.14 1.08 -11.84
C GLU A 183 13.78 0.42 -10.61
N ASP A 184 13.01 0.25 -9.53
CA ASP A 184 13.47 -0.41 -8.31
C ASP A 184 13.83 -1.89 -8.55
N GLU A 185 13.14 -2.57 -9.47
CA GLU A 185 13.47 -3.93 -9.92
C GLU A 185 14.64 -3.99 -10.92
N GLY A 186 15.09 -2.84 -11.46
CA GLY A 186 16.15 -2.76 -12.45
C GLY A 186 15.73 -3.06 -13.90
N LYS A 187 14.43 -3.11 -14.19
CA LYS A 187 13.86 -3.32 -15.52
C LYS A 187 13.66 -2.00 -16.25
N PHE A 188 14.77 -1.35 -16.57
CA PHE A 188 14.76 0.03 -17.04
C PHE A 188 14.03 0.19 -18.37
N THR A 189 14.30 -0.65 -19.37
CA THR A 189 13.67 -0.59 -20.70
C THR A 189 12.14 -0.63 -20.64
N GLU A 190 11.59 -1.46 -19.76
CA GLU A 190 10.15 -1.56 -19.56
C GLU A 190 9.61 -0.32 -18.83
N ALA A 191 10.34 0.21 -17.85
CA ALA A 191 9.98 1.46 -17.18
C ALA A 191 9.94 2.63 -18.16
N GLU A 192 10.87 2.71 -19.12
CA GLU A 192 10.90 3.78 -20.14
C GLU A 192 9.62 3.79 -20.96
N GLU A 193 9.17 2.63 -21.44
CA GLU A 193 7.94 2.53 -22.20
C GLU A 193 6.73 3.07 -21.40
N GLN A 194 6.70 2.82 -20.09
CA GLN A 194 5.61 3.27 -19.22
C GLN A 194 5.65 4.77 -18.97
N PHE A 195 6.84 5.38 -18.87
CA PHE A 195 6.98 6.84 -18.78
C PHE A 195 6.62 7.53 -20.10
N ILE A 196 7.05 6.98 -21.23
CA ILE A 196 6.80 7.55 -22.56
C ILE A 196 5.31 7.52 -22.92
N LYS A 197 4.58 6.46 -22.52
CA LYS A 197 3.14 6.33 -22.77
C LYS A 197 2.30 7.48 -22.17
N HIS A 198 2.82 8.25 -21.21
CA HIS A 198 2.15 9.44 -20.68
C HIS A 198 3.08 10.66 -20.66
N SER A 199 2.91 11.49 -21.68
CA SER A 199 3.72 12.65 -22.14
C SER A 199 4.14 13.73 -21.13
N ASP A 200 3.68 13.68 -19.87
CA ASP A 200 3.87 14.80 -18.93
C ASP A 200 5.07 14.61 -17.98
N LYS A 201 5.85 13.53 -18.15
CA LYS A 201 6.88 13.12 -17.16
C LYS A 201 8.26 12.86 -17.74
N THR A 202 8.58 13.42 -18.91
CA THR A 202 9.94 13.40 -19.50
C THR A 202 11.00 13.92 -18.52
N ASN A 203 10.65 14.90 -17.69
CA ASN A 203 11.49 15.40 -16.59
C ASN A 203 11.81 14.36 -15.51
N LYS A 204 10.92 13.40 -15.24
CA LYS A 204 11.19 12.33 -14.26
C LYS A 204 12.05 11.22 -14.87
N PHE A 205 11.83 10.89 -16.15
CA PHE A 205 12.71 10.00 -16.91
C PHE A 205 14.14 10.54 -16.96
N ALA A 206 14.31 11.82 -17.32
CA ALA A 206 15.58 12.53 -17.29
C ALA A 206 16.29 12.42 -15.93
N MET A 207 15.54 12.52 -14.83
CA MET A 207 16.07 12.38 -13.46
C MET A 207 16.39 10.93 -13.08
N ALA A 208 15.67 9.93 -13.59
CA ALA A 208 15.92 8.53 -13.32
C ALA A 208 17.11 7.97 -14.10
N SER A 209 17.17 8.21 -15.41
CA SER A 209 18.31 7.82 -16.25
C SER A 209 19.61 8.52 -15.82
N SER A 210 19.50 9.74 -15.29
CA SER A 210 20.58 10.45 -14.59
C SER A 210 21.13 9.69 -13.36
N ARG A 211 20.24 9.11 -12.55
CA ARG A 211 20.64 8.27 -11.39
C ARG A 211 21.33 6.98 -11.82
N LEU A 212 20.96 6.46 -12.99
CA LEU A 212 21.45 5.19 -13.53
C LEU A 212 22.64 5.33 -14.48
N ARG A 213 23.11 6.57 -14.73
CA ARG A 213 24.18 6.92 -15.67
C ARG A 213 23.91 6.56 -17.14
N ASP A 214 22.67 6.27 -17.51
CA ASP A 214 22.29 6.02 -18.89
C ASP A 214 21.87 7.34 -19.56
N TRP A 215 22.87 8.19 -19.81
CA TRP A 215 22.66 9.53 -20.35
C TRP A 215 22.29 9.53 -21.84
N ASP A 216 22.66 8.49 -22.57
CA ASP A 216 22.41 8.36 -24.00
C ASP A 216 20.93 8.04 -24.29
N SER A 217 20.30 7.20 -23.46
CA SER A 217 18.85 7.00 -23.49
C SER A 217 18.11 8.27 -23.03
N ALA A 218 18.55 8.88 -21.92
CA ALA A 218 18.03 10.12 -21.36
C ALA A 218 17.93 11.24 -22.41
N ALA A 219 19.04 11.47 -23.12
CA ALA A 219 19.14 12.52 -24.14
C ALA A 219 18.30 12.20 -25.39
N ARG A 220 18.19 10.93 -25.78
CA ARG A 220 17.39 10.51 -26.93
C ARG A 220 15.90 10.75 -26.69
N VAL A 221 15.37 10.27 -25.58
CA VAL A 221 13.94 10.43 -25.24
C VAL A 221 13.59 11.89 -25.00
N ALA A 222 14.46 12.65 -24.30
CA ALA A 222 14.27 14.09 -24.16
C ALA A 222 14.25 14.78 -25.54
N SER A 223 15.16 14.41 -26.46
CA SER A 223 15.17 15.02 -27.80
C SER A 223 13.93 14.72 -28.64
N GLU A 224 13.30 13.57 -28.43
CA GLU A 224 12.17 13.14 -29.23
C GLU A 224 10.83 13.65 -28.67
N HIS A 225 10.73 13.86 -27.34
CA HIS A 225 9.45 14.08 -26.68
C HIS A 225 9.38 15.38 -25.85
N ASP A 226 10.51 15.90 -25.36
CA ASP A 226 10.55 17.17 -24.62
C ASP A 226 11.90 17.90 -24.82
N PRO A 227 12.00 18.72 -25.88
CA PRO A 227 13.23 19.45 -26.18
C PRO A 227 13.72 20.36 -25.06
N ASP A 228 12.81 20.82 -24.18
CA ASP A 228 13.16 21.69 -23.06
C ASP A 228 13.86 20.90 -21.92
N SER A 229 13.46 19.64 -21.71
CA SER A 229 14.09 18.72 -20.74
C SER A 229 15.51 18.32 -21.10
N ILE A 230 15.94 18.44 -22.37
CA ILE A 230 17.30 18.08 -22.81
C ILE A 230 18.33 18.84 -21.99
N ASN A 231 18.06 20.12 -21.69
CA ASN A 231 18.97 20.95 -20.91
C ASN A 231 19.15 20.38 -19.49
N ASP A 232 18.09 19.90 -18.84
CA ASP A 232 18.18 19.32 -17.50
C ASP A 232 18.94 17.98 -17.49
N VAL A 233 18.78 17.16 -18.52
CA VAL A 233 19.57 15.94 -18.72
C VAL A 233 21.05 16.27 -18.88
N LEU A 234 21.39 17.20 -19.78
CA LEU A 234 22.77 17.61 -20.03
C LEU A 234 23.42 18.23 -18.79
N LEU A 235 22.66 19.01 -18.01
CA LEU A 235 23.11 19.57 -16.74
C LEU A 235 23.38 18.48 -15.69
N GLY A 236 22.54 17.45 -15.62
CA GLY A 236 22.78 16.28 -14.78
C GLY A 236 24.08 15.56 -15.16
N GLN A 237 24.28 15.30 -16.45
CA GLN A 237 25.45 14.60 -16.97
C GLN A 237 26.73 15.39 -16.70
N ALA A 238 26.71 16.70 -16.91
CA ALA A 238 27.82 17.59 -16.62
C ALA A 238 28.22 17.58 -15.13
N ARG A 239 27.26 17.47 -14.21
CA ARG A 239 27.54 17.37 -12.77
C ARG A 239 28.26 16.07 -12.39
N LEU A 240 27.89 14.95 -13.02
CA LEU A 240 28.62 13.69 -12.81
C LEU A 240 30.03 13.75 -13.38
N ALA A 241 30.19 14.22 -14.63
CA ALA A 241 31.50 14.39 -15.26
C ALA A 241 32.43 15.29 -14.43
N PHE A 242 31.87 16.36 -13.83
CA PHE A 242 32.61 17.19 -12.89
C PHE A 242 33.06 16.44 -11.63
N GLY A 243 32.17 15.64 -11.03
CA GLY A 243 32.50 14.80 -9.87
C GLY A 243 33.61 13.77 -10.17
N GLU A 244 33.66 13.27 -11.41
CA GLU A 244 34.70 12.37 -11.91
C GLU A 244 35.97 13.09 -12.38
N LYS A 245 36.01 14.42 -12.28
CA LYS A 245 37.10 15.31 -12.74
C LYS A 245 37.34 15.29 -14.25
N GLU A 246 36.34 14.89 -15.03
CA GLU A 246 36.35 14.94 -16.50
C GLU A 246 35.90 16.33 -16.98
N PHE A 247 36.71 17.34 -16.69
CA PHE A 247 36.33 18.75 -16.91
C PHE A 247 36.03 19.09 -18.38
N ALA A 248 36.76 18.49 -19.33
CA ALA A 248 36.55 18.71 -20.76
C ALA A 248 35.18 18.17 -21.22
N GLN A 249 34.75 17.02 -20.70
CA GLN A 249 33.43 16.46 -21.01
C GLN A 249 32.33 17.30 -20.35
N ALA A 250 32.53 17.73 -19.10
CA ALA A 250 31.60 18.61 -18.41
C ALA A 250 31.41 19.95 -19.14
N GLU A 251 32.49 20.57 -19.64
CA GLU A 251 32.42 21.79 -20.47
C GLU A 251 31.58 21.56 -21.73
N ALA A 252 31.89 20.51 -22.50
CA ALA A 252 31.16 20.21 -23.74
C ALA A 252 29.65 20.05 -23.50
N LEU A 253 29.27 19.38 -22.40
CA LEU A 253 27.87 19.19 -22.01
C LEU A 253 27.19 20.49 -21.57
N LEU A 254 27.88 21.33 -20.78
CA LEU A 254 27.35 22.63 -20.34
C LEU A 254 27.19 23.64 -21.48
N LEU A 255 28.11 23.62 -22.44
CA LEU A 255 27.99 24.41 -23.66
C LEU A 255 26.81 23.95 -24.53
N ARG A 256 26.62 22.63 -24.65
CA ARG A 256 25.46 22.06 -25.37
C ARG A 256 24.14 22.41 -24.69
N ALA A 257 24.12 22.50 -23.36
CA ALA A 257 22.97 22.98 -22.58
C ALA A 257 22.78 24.51 -22.60
N GLN A 258 23.59 25.25 -23.38
CA GLN A 258 23.60 26.72 -23.44
C GLN A 258 23.85 27.41 -22.08
N ARG A 259 24.63 26.77 -21.19
CA ARG A 259 25.00 27.29 -19.86
C ARG A 259 26.52 27.45 -19.70
N PRO A 260 27.16 28.33 -20.52
CA PRO A 260 28.59 28.63 -20.40
C PRO A 260 28.94 29.27 -19.05
N ASP A 261 27.97 29.91 -18.38
CA ASP A 261 28.12 30.50 -17.06
C ASP A 261 28.43 29.47 -15.98
N MET A 262 27.82 28.28 -16.07
CA MET A 262 28.11 27.18 -15.16
C MET A 262 29.48 26.55 -15.46
N ALA A 263 29.88 26.45 -16.72
CA ALA A 263 31.20 25.92 -17.09
C ALA A 263 32.33 26.75 -16.50
N VAL A 264 32.23 28.09 -16.60
CA VAL A 264 33.20 29.02 -16.00
C VAL A 264 33.26 28.88 -14.48
N ARG A 265 32.11 28.75 -13.80
CA ARG A 265 32.06 28.53 -12.34
C ARG A 265 32.74 27.22 -11.93
N VAL A 266 32.47 26.16 -12.66
CA VAL A 266 33.05 24.82 -12.46
C VAL A 266 34.57 24.87 -12.56
N TYR A 267 35.12 25.51 -13.60
CA TYR A 267 36.56 25.69 -13.74
C TYR A 267 37.17 26.55 -12.63
N ARG A 268 36.45 27.59 -12.20
CA ARG A 268 36.86 28.45 -11.08
C ARG A 268 36.96 27.69 -9.76
N GLU A 269 35.94 26.89 -9.45
CA GLU A 269 35.88 26.07 -8.23
C GLU A 269 36.96 24.98 -8.22
N ALA A 270 37.36 24.48 -9.40
CA ALA A 270 38.48 23.56 -9.57
C ALA A 270 39.87 24.24 -9.58
N GLY A 271 39.95 25.57 -9.52
CA GLY A 271 41.21 26.33 -9.54
C GLY A 271 41.87 26.45 -10.93
N MET A 272 41.18 26.06 -12.00
CA MET A 272 41.66 26.12 -13.38
C MET A 272 41.29 27.47 -14.02
N TRP A 273 41.98 28.52 -13.59
CA TRP A 273 41.67 29.90 -13.99
C TRP A 273 41.91 30.20 -15.47
N GLU A 274 42.93 29.60 -16.08
CA GLU A 274 43.24 29.79 -17.50
C GLU A 274 42.09 29.28 -18.39
N GLU A 275 41.55 28.11 -18.07
CA GLU A 275 40.40 27.51 -18.77
C GLU A 275 39.10 28.29 -18.50
N ALA A 276 38.89 28.75 -17.26
CA ALA A 276 37.74 29.61 -16.92
C ALA A 276 37.74 30.91 -17.73
N ILE A 277 38.91 31.55 -17.91
CA ILE A 277 39.07 32.76 -18.72
C ILE A 277 38.87 32.45 -20.20
N ARG A 278 39.45 31.36 -20.72
CA ARG A 278 39.26 30.92 -22.12
C ARG A 278 37.79 30.77 -22.48
N VAL A 279 37.03 30.06 -21.63
CA VAL A 279 35.58 29.82 -21.85
C VAL A 279 34.79 31.12 -21.71
N ALA A 280 35.16 31.98 -20.75
CA ALA A 280 34.51 33.27 -20.59
C ALA A 280 34.77 34.20 -21.80
N GLU A 281 35.98 34.26 -22.34
CA GLU A 281 36.30 35.08 -23.51
C GLU A 281 35.55 34.65 -24.77
N THR A 282 35.36 33.34 -24.94
CA THR A 282 34.74 32.77 -26.13
C THR A 282 33.21 32.84 -26.10
N TYR A 283 32.59 32.63 -24.94
CA TYR A 283 31.12 32.52 -24.83
C TYR A 283 30.45 33.61 -23.98
N LEU A 284 31.20 34.35 -23.16
CA LEU A 284 30.69 35.36 -22.22
C LEU A 284 31.59 36.60 -22.15
N PRO A 285 31.73 37.38 -23.25
CA PRO A 285 32.70 38.47 -23.34
C PRO A 285 32.55 39.52 -22.22
N ASN A 286 31.31 39.78 -21.77
CA ASN A 286 31.02 40.71 -20.68
C ASN A 286 31.54 40.24 -19.30
N ARG A 287 31.69 38.93 -19.07
CA ARG A 287 32.20 38.35 -17.81
C ARG A 287 33.70 38.04 -17.85
N ALA A 288 34.27 37.96 -19.04
CA ALA A 288 35.70 37.70 -19.22
C ALA A 288 36.58 38.79 -18.60
N GLU A 289 36.15 40.06 -18.73
CA GLU A 289 36.87 41.20 -18.15
C GLU A 289 36.84 41.20 -16.62
N GLU A 290 35.71 40.84 -16.01
CA GLU A 290 35.56 40.74 -14.55
C GLU A 290 36.44 39.62 -13.95
N LEU A 291 36.56 38.49 -14.65
CA LEU A 291 37.36 37.35 -14.19
C LEU A 291 38.85 37.65 -14.21
N LYS A 292 39.35 38.36 -15.23
CA LYS A 292 40.75 38.78 -15.32
C LYS A 292 41.18 39.69 -14.18
N VAL A 293 40.28 40.55 -13.70
CA VAL A 293 40.53 41.45 -12.56
C VAL A 293 40.58 40.68 -11.24
N SER A 294 39.88 39.54 -11.13
CA SER A 294 39.84 38.73 -9.90
C SER A 294 41.02 37.76 -9.69
N VAL A 295 41.85 37.57 -10.72
CA VAL A 295 43.00 36.65 -10.72
C VAL A 295 44.32 37.35 -10.36
N TYR A 296 44.33 38.68 -10.33
CA TYR A 296 45.46 39.53 -9.89
C TYR A 296 45.14 40.23 -8.56
#